data_AF-A0A8T0CTI9-F1
#
_entry.id   AF-A0A8T0CTI9-F1
#
_cell.length_a   1.000
_cell.length_b   1.000
_cell.length_c   1.000
_cell.angle_alpha   90.00
_cell.angle_beta   90.00
_cell.angle_gamma   90.00
#
_symmetry.space_group_name_H-M   'P 1'
#
loop_
_entity.id
_entity.type
_entity.pdbx_description
1 polymer ?
#
loop_
_entity_poly.entity_id
_entity_poly.type
_entity_poly.pdbx_seq_one_letter_code
_entity_poly.pdbx_strand_id
1 'polypeptide(L)'
;MGLCLEHEYPRKWEVVFREFGFLGVSSAGIMSTLQVSWKFNVGPQRFGRTFQVLKGLGVEDRTYCRIFEDFPGFIAMGESEISGKVEFLEGIGIAKAAMDGVFCALPGILGLSVEDRLKPLILEFRHLGFDNSMAWDEILREPGVLGMELDELSRCLELPWTLKRREPIKEKIFKGDEFTAGFEVKLRLDCF
;
A
#
# COMPACT_ATOMS: atom_id res chain seq x y z
N MET A 1 -1.78 40.72 7.15
CA MET A 1 -2.57 39.64 7.79
C MET A 1 -2.12 38.23 7.37
N GLY A 2 -0.88 38.02 6.86
CA GLY A 2 -0.43 36.69 6.40
C GLY A 2 0.41 35.87 7.39
N LEU A 3 0.92 36.47 8.47
CA LEU A 3 1.93 35.83 9.33
C LEU A 3 1.37 35.06 10.55
N CYS A 4 0.06 35.13 10.83
CA CYS A 4 -0.53 34.42 11.97
C CYS A 4 -1.01 32.99 11.63
N LEU A 5 -1.29 32.70 10.35
CA LEU A 5 -1.78 31.39 9.94
C LEU A 5 -0.67 30.33 9.89
N GLU A 6 0.57 30.72 9.57
CA GLU A 6 1.72 29.81 9.47
C GLU A 6 2.15 29.23 10.82
N HIS A 7 1.94 29.96 11.93
CA HIS A 7 2.40 29.52 13.26
C HIS A 7 1.35 28.69 14.02
N GLU A 8 0.06 28.81 13.68
CA GLU A 8 -1.01 28.00 14.26
C GLU A 8 -1.17 26.64 13.59
N TYR A 9 -0.86 26.53 12.30
CA TYR A 9 -1.10 25.33 11.51
C TYR A 9 -0.29 24.11 11.99
N PRO A 10 1.02 24.22 12.28
CA PRO A 10 1.80 23.10 12.81
C PRO A 10 1.33 22.70 14.22
N ARG A 11 0.97 23.67 15.06
CA ARG A 11 0.48 23.41 16.43
C ARG A 11 -0.81 22.60 16.45
N LYS A 12 -1.70 22.81 15.47
CA LYS A 12 -2.95 22.03 15.34
C LYS A 12 -2.68 20.55 15.05
N TRP A 13 -1.61 20.23 14.33
CA TRP A 13 -1.19 18.86 14.05
C TRP A 13 -0.37 18.25 15.19
N GLU A 14 0.46 19.03 15.88
CA GLU A 14 1.14 18.56 17.10
C GLU A 14 0.15 18.06 18.15
N VAL A 15 -0.98 18.77 18.32
CA VAL A 15 -2.08 18.31 19.19
C VAL A 15 -2.63 16.97 18.71
N VAL A 16 -2.83 16.77 17.41
CA VAL A 16 -3.29 15.47 16.87
C VAL A 16 -2.28 14.36 17.15
N PHE A 17 -1.00 14.53 16.84
CA PHE A 17 -0.02 13.47 17.10
C PHE A 17 0.04 13.09 18.58
N ARG A 18 -0.18 14.06 19.48
CA ARG A 18 -0.21 13.84 20.91
C ARG A 18 -1.52 13.24 21.42
N GLU A 19 -2.67 13.77 21.02
CA GLU A 19 -4.02 13.33 21.44
C GLU A 19 -4.33 11.93 20.93
N PHE A 20 -3.91 11.60 19.71
CA PHE A 20 -4.12 10.28 19.12
C PHE A 20 -3.05 9.27 19.53
N GLY A 21 -2.10 9.65 20.39
CA GLY A 21 -1.14 8.73 21.00
C GLY A 21 -0.06 8.21 20.05
N PHE A 22 0.20 8.89 18.94
CA PHE A 22 1.19 8.50 17.93
C PHE A 22 2.63 8.80 18.36
N LEU A 23 3.00 8.31 19.55
CA LEU A 23 4.30 8.57 20.19
C LEU A 23 5.48 7.93 19.45
N GLY A 24 5.20 7.03 18.50
CA GLY A 24 6.21 6.34 17.69
C GLY A 24 6.49 6.95 16.31
N VAL A 25 5.75 7.99 15.88
CA VAL A 25 5.97 8.59 14.55
C VAL A 25 7.30 9.35 14.56
N SER A 26 8.17 9.05 13.61
CA SER A 26 9.43 9.80 13.47
C SER A 26 9.19 11.29 13.14
N SER A 27 10.18 12.13 13.42
CA SER A 27 10.17 13.53 13.01
C SER A 27 10.01 13.69 11.49
N ALA A 28 10.51 12.74 10.70
CA ALA A 28 10.32 12.68 9.26
C ALA A 28 8.85 12.42 8.88
N GLY A 29 8.18 11.44 9.53
CA GLY A 29 6.75 11.16 9.30
C GLY A 29 5.85 12.35 9.65
N ILE A 30 6.16 13.04 10.76
CA ILE A 30 5.46 14.28 11.15
C ILE A 30 5.66 15.35 10.07
N MET A 31 6.91 15.57 9.62
CA MET A 31 7.23 16.57 8.60
C MET A 31 6.52 16.28 7.27
N SER A 32 6.58 15.03 6.80
CA SER A 32 5.91 14.60 5.57
C SER A 32 4.40 14.81 5.64
N THR A 33 3.78 14.51 6.78
CA THR A 33 2.35 14.73 7.03
C THR A 33 2.01 16.22 6.97
N LEU A 34 2.80 17.08 7.62
CA LEU A 34 2.61 18.53 7.58
C LEU A 34 2.72 19.10 6.17
N GLN A 35 3.69 18.60 5.38
CA GLN A 35 3.87 19.01 3.99
C GLN A 35 2.66 18.65 3.12
N VAL A 36 2.15 17.42 3.23
CA VAL A 36 0.93 16.98 2.52
C VAL A 36 -0.26 17.83 2.97
N SER A 37 -0.41 18.01 4.28
CA SER A 37 -1.50 18.77 4.88
C SER A 37 -1.54 20.20 4.32
N TRP A 38 -0.38 20.87 4.29
CA TRP A 38 -0.25 22.20 3.73
C TRP A 38 -0.52 22.22 2.21
N LYS A 39 0.07 21.29 1.46
CA LYS A 39 -0.08 21.19 0.00
C LYS A 39 -1.53 21.03 -0.44
N PHE A 40 -2.29 20.19 0.26
CA PHE A 40 -3.69 19.89 -0.07
C PHE A 40 -4.69 20.68 0.77
N ASN A 41 -4.21 21.60 1.62
CA ASN A 41 -5.00 22.36 2.57
C ASN A 41 -5.92 21.49 3.44
N VAL A 42 -5.38 20.36 3.93
CA VAL A 42 -6.12 19.37 4.72
C VAL A 42 -5.84 19.59 6.20
N GLY A 43 -6.86 19.98 6.96
CA GLY A 43 -6.75 20.14 8.41
C GLY A 43 -6.99 18.84 9.20
N PRO A 44 -6.57 18.80 10.47
CA PRO A 44 -6.70 17.64 11.35
C PRO A 44 -8.15 17.15 11.56
N GLN A 45 -9.14 18.03 11.38
CA GLN A 45 -10.56 17.66 11.53
C GLN A 45 -11.02 16.61 10.51
N ARG A 46 -10.43 16.60 9.30
CA ARG A 46 -10.73 15.60 8.28
C ARG A 46 -10.11 14.25 8.63
N PHE A 47 -8.91 14.27 9.20
CA PHE A 47 -8.20 13.08 9.67
C PHE A 47 -8.97 12.33 10.77
N GLY A 48 -9.65 13.05 11.68
CA GLY A 48 -10.35 12.43 12.80
C GLY A 48 -11.37 11.35 12.40
N ARG A 49 -12.13 11.53 11.31
CA ARG A 49 -13.10 10.52 10.83
C ARG A 49 -12.42 9.27 10.28
N THR A 50 -11.44 9.49 9.41
CA THR A 50 -10.56 8.47 8.85
C THR A 50 -9.86 7.65 9.95
N PHE A 51 -9.38 8.32 11.00
CA PHE A 51 -8.81 7.67 12.17
C PHE A 51 -9.79 6.73 12.84
N GLN A 52 -11.03 7.18 13.10
CA GLN A 52 -12.06 6.36 13.77
C GLN A 52 -12.42 5.11 12.97
N VAL A 53 -12.48 5.21 11.63
CA VAL A 53 -12.69 4.03 10.78
C VAL A 53 -11.58 3.01 11.01
N LEU A 54 -10.32 3.39 10.83
CA LEU A 54 -9.19 2.47 11.02
C LEU A 54 -9.12 1.93 12.46
N LYS A 55 -9.44 2.74 13.46
CA LYS A 55 -9.46 2.30 14.87
C LYS A 55 -10.55 1.25 15.08
N GLY A 56 -11.71 1.40 14.44
CA GLY A 56 -12.78 0.41 14.41
C GLY A 56 -12.44 -0.89 13.64
N LEU A 57 -11.37 -0.90 12.84
CA LEU A 57 -10.79 -2.10 12.23
C LEU A 57 -9.75 -2.78 13.14
N GLY A 58 -9.44 -2.19 14.30
CA GLY A 58 -8.40 -2.69 15.20
C GLY A 58 -6.99 -2.28 14.78
N VAL A 59 -6.83 -1.23 13.96
CA VAL A 59 -5.52 -0.71 13.59
C VAL A 59 -4.78 -0.19 14.83
N GLU A 60 -3.55 -0.66 14.98
CA GLU A 60 -2.66 -0.33 16.09
C GLU A 60 -1.76 0.88 15.77
N ASP A 61 -1.24 1.51 16.82
CA ASP A 61 -0.45 2.74 16.74
C ASP A 61 0.81 2.56 15.87
N ARG A 62 1.43 1.37 15.88
CA ARG A 62 2.56 1.03 15.01
C ARG A 62 2.23 1.17 13.52
N THR A 63 1.02 0.81 13.14
CA THR A 63 0.53 0.82 11.76
C THR A 63 0.25 2.25 11.33
N TYR A 64 -0.34 3.07 12.19
CA TYR A 64 -0.44 4.50 11.95
C TYR A 64 0.95 5.14 11.74
N CYS A 65 1.97 4.76 12.52
CA CYS A 65 3.33 5.25 12.32
C CYS A 65 3.85 4.93 10.92
N ARG A 66 3.71 3.67 10.47
CA ARG A 66 4.08 3.25 9.11
C ARG A 66 3.31 4.03 8.04
N ILE A 67 2.01 4.27 8.23
CA ILE A 67 1.19 5.06 7.30
C ILE A 67 1.68 6.51 7.21
N PHE A 68 1.96 7.17 8.33
CA PHE A 68 2.45 8.56 8.30
C PHE A 68 3.84 8.70 7.69
N GLU A 69 4.68 7.68 7.83
CA GLU A 69 6.05 7.68 7.30
C GLU A 69 6.08 7.34 5.81
N ASP A 70 5.44 6.24 5.41
CA ASP A 70 5.54 5.71 4.05
C ASP A 70 4.44 6.23 3.12
N PHE A 71 3.30 6.65 3.67
CA PHE A 71 2.15 7.13 2.90
C PHE A 71 1.42 8.32 3.57
N PRO A 72 2.10 9.47 3.75
CA PRO A 72 1.53 10.66 4.38
C PRO A 72 0.29 11.21 3.64
N GLY A 73 0.12 10.85 2.35
CA GLY A 73 -1.07 11.14 1.55
C GLY A 73 -2.39 10.66 2.19
N PHE A 74 -2.31 9.67 3.08
CA PHE A 74 -3.43 9.15 3.87
C PHE A 74 -4.31 10.23 4.50
N ILE A 75 -3.72 11.31 5.00
CA ILE A 75 -4.48 12.36 5.71
C ILE A 75 -5.50 13.07 4.81
N ALA A 76 -5.29 13.06 3.49
CA ALA A 76 -6.18 13.69 2.52
C ALA A 76 -7.35 12.78 2.10
N MET A 77 -7.29 11.49 2.43
CA MET A 77 -8.28 10.51 2.03
C MET A 77 -9.62 10.73 2.73
N GLY A 78 -10.69 10.32 2.04
CA GLY A 78 -12.05 10.32 2.58
C GLY A 78 -12.38 9.02 3.31
N GLU A 79 -13.33 9.12 4.25
CA GLU A 79 -13.89 7.97 4.97
C GLU A 79 -14.45 6.89 4.02
N SER A 80 -15.20 7.31 2.99
CA SER A 80 -15.79 6.41 2.00
C SER A 80 -14.75 5.72 1.13
N GLU A 81 -13.63 6.40 0.86
CA GLU A 81 -12.53 5.83 0.07
C GLU A 81 -11.82 4.71 0.84
N ILE A 82 -11.58 4.92 2.13
CA ILE A 82 -10.97 3.91 3.00
C ILE A 82 -11.94 2.74 3.19
N SER A 83 -13.21 3.03 3.46
CA SER A 83 -14.24 2.00 3.65
C SER A 83 -14.38 1.14 2.40
N GLY A 84 -14.43 1.74 1.20
CA GLY A 84 -14.48 0.98 -0.05
C GLY A 84 -13.26 0.09 -0.30
N LYS A 85 -12.07 0.52 0.13
CA LYS A 85 -10.86 -0.32 0.08
C LYS A 85 -10.96 -1.50 1.06
N VAL A 86 -11.41 -1.24 2.29
CA VAL A 86 -11.60 -2.30 3.29
C VAL A 86 -12.64 -3.31 2.81
N GLU A 87 -13.79 -2.85 2.33
CA GLU A 87 -14.85 -3.70 1.76
C GLU A 87 -14.34 -4.56 0.60
N PHE A 88 -13.51 -3.99 -0.28
CA PHE A 88 -12.88 -4.75 -1.34
C PHE A 88 -11.93 -5.83 -0.80
N LEU A 89 -11.05 -5.48 0.14
CA LEU A 89 -10.11 -6.43 0.76
C LEU A 89 -10.86 -7.55 1.50
N GLU A 90 -11.97 -7.24 2.18
CA GLU A 90 -12.86 -8.24 2.78
C GLU A 90 -13.52 -9.13 1.72
N GLY A 91 -14.01 -8.53 0.63
CA GLY A 91 -14.69 -9.24 -0.47
C GLY A 91 -13.80 -10.24 -1.21
N ILE A 92 -12.48 -10.08 -1.13
CA ILE A 92 -11.50 -11.03 -1.66
C ILE A 92 -10.92 -11.96 -0.60
N GLY A 93 -11.41 -11.91 0.65
CA GLY A 93 -11.10 -12.90 1.69
C GLY A 93 -10.11 -12.46 2.75
N ILE A 94 -9.66 -11.20 2.76
CA ILE A 94 -8.86 -10.67 3.89
C ILE A 94 -9.81 -10.39 5.04
N ALA A 95 -9.66 -11.13 6.13
CA ALA A 95 -10.46 -10.89 7.33
C ALA A 95 -10.20 -9.49 7.91
N LYS A 96 -11.24 -8.84 8.44
CA LYS A 96 -11.13 -7.55 9.15
C LYS A 96 -10.01 -7.53 10.20
N ALA A 97 -9.82 -8.64 10.92
CA ALA A 97 -8.79 -8.80 11.94
C ALA A 97 -7.35 -8.79 11.37
N ALA A 98 -7.17 -9.03 10.07
CA ALA A 98 -5.88 -8.99 9.39
C ALA A 98 -5.55 -7.61 8.79
N MET A 99 -6.49 -6.66 8.79
CA MET A 99 -6.32 -5.35 8.15
C MET A 99 -5.16 -4.54 8.73
N ASP A 100 -4.96 -4.61 10.06
CA ASP A 100 -3.82 -3.98 10.71
C ASP A 100 -2.49 -4.50 10.14
N GLY A 101 -2.34 -5.81 10.00
CA GLY A 101 -1.14 -6.44 9.44
C GLY A 101 -0.90 -6.02 7.99
N VAL A 102 -1.96 -5.99 7.18
CA VAL A 102 -1.88 -5.57 5.76
C VAL A 102 -1.43 -4.11 5.65
N PHE A 103 -2.08 -3.20 6.38
CA PHE A 103 -1.72 -1.78 6.33
C PHE A 103 -0.36 -1.48 6.95
N CYS A 104 0.09 -2.27 7.93
CA CYS A 104 1.42 -2.13 8.53
C CYS A 104 2.53 -2.58 7.57
N ALA A 105 2.30 -3.71 6.88
CA ALA A 105 3.23 -4.24 5.90
C ALA A 105 3.29 -3.36 4.65
N LEU A 106 2.14 -2.86 4.20
CA LEU A 106 2.02 -2.19 2.92
C LEU A 106 1.13 -0.93 2.97
N PRO A 107 1.56 0.15 3.64
CA PRO A 107 0.75 1.37 3.77
C PRO A 107 0.30 1.96 2.43
N GLY A 108 1.14 1.85 1.40
CA GLY A 108 0.88 2.36 0.05
C GLY A 108 -0.35 1.74 -0.63
N ILE A 109 -0.85 0.59 -0.16
CA ILE A 109 -2.08 -0.02 -0.67
C ILE A 109 -3.29 0.92 -0.55
N LEU A 110 -3.30 1.77 0.48
CA LEU A 110 -4.34 2.77 0.70
C LEU A 110 -4.38 3.79 -0.45
N GLY A 111 -3.28 4.03 -1.14
CA GLY A 111 -3.21 4.95 -2.28
C GLY A 111 -3.73 4.38 -3.60
N LEU A 112 -3.98 3.07 -3.71
CA LEU A 112 -4.31 2.43 -4.98
C LEU A 112 -5.81 2.44 -5.28
N SER A 113 -6.18 2.70 -6.53
CA SER A 113 -7.58 2.60 -6.98
C SER A 113 -8.06 1.16 -6.87
N VAL A 114 -9.25 0.97 -6.28
CA VAL A 114 -9.88 -0.36 -6.22
C VAL A 114 -10.23 -0.83 -7.63
N GLU A 115 -10.86 0.03 -8.44
CA GLU A 115 -11.36 -0.33 -9.77
C GLU A 115 -10.25 -0.41 -10.81
N ASP A 116 -9.30 0.54 -10.77
CA ASP A 116 -8.31 0.67 -11.86
C ASP A 116 -7.02 -0.11 -11.59
N ARG A 117 -6.79 -0.52 -10.33
CA ARG A 117 -5.56 -1.20 -9.95
C ARG A 117 -5.78 -2.50 -9.19
N LEU A 118 -6.38 -2.45 -8.00
CA LEU A 118 -6.43 -3.62 -7.12
C LEU A 118 -7.27 -4.75 -7.72
N LYS A 119 -8.47 -4.45 -8.23
CA LYS A 119 -9.34 -5.44 -8.88
C LYS A 119 -8.69 -6.08 -10.12
N PRO A 120 -8.18 -5.30 -11.10
CA PRO A 120 -7.49 -5.87 -12.24
C PRO A 120 -6.32 -6.76 -11.85
N LEU A 121 -5.50 -6.33 -10.89
CA LEU A 121 -4.34 -7.12 -10.44
C LEU A 121 -4.78 -8.46 -9.84
N ILE A 122 -5.79 -8.48 -8.97
CA ILE A 122 -6.31 -9.73 -8.40
C ILE A 122 -6.93 -10.64 -9.48
N LEU A 123 -7.59 -10.07 -10.50
CA LEU A 123 -8.09 -10.84 -11.65
C LEU A 123 -6.94 -11.43 -12.46
N GLU A 124 -5.85 -10.69 -12.62
CA GLU A 124 -4.64 -11.16 -13.30
C GLU A 124 -4.02 -12.36 -12.58
N PHE A 125 -3.83 -12.27 -11.26
CA PHE A 125 -3.42 -13.41 -10.42
C PHE A 125 -4.33 -14.62 -10.59
N ARG A 126 -5.64 -14.42 -10.62
CA ARG A 126 -6.61 -15.51 -10.84
C ARG A 126 -6.48 -16.17 -12.22
N HIS A 127 -6.25 -15.40 -13.27
CA HIS A 127 -6.01 -15.95 -14.61
C HIS A 127 -4.73 -16.78 -14.67
N LEU A 128 -3.75 -16.45 -13.83
CA LEU A 128 -2.50 -17.19 -13.66
C LEU A 128 -2.64 -18.41 -12.73
N GLY A 129 -3.84 -18.68 -12.21
CA GLY A 129 -4.13 -19.84 -11.36
C GLY A 129 -3.93 -19.61 -9.86
N PHE A 130 -3.60 -18.39 -9.44
CA PHE A 130 -3.51 -18.04 -8.02
C PHE A 130 -4.89 -17.71 -7.48
N ASP A 131 -5.28 -18.33 -6.36
CA ASP A 131 -6.46 -17.85 -5.63
C ASP A 131 -6.17 -16.52 -4.92
N ASN A 132 -7.21 -15.93 -4.33
CA ASN A 132 -7.05 -14.64 -3.65
C ASN A 132 -6.05 -14.68 -2.50
N SER A 133 -5.99 -15.78 -1.74
CA SER A 133 -5.09 -15.89 -0.59
C SER A 133 -3.65 -15.92 -1.08
N MET A 134 -3.37 -16.75 -2.08
CA MET A 134 -2.04 -16.82 -2.67
C MET A 134 -1.64 -15.47 -3.29
N ALA A 135 -2.55 -14.81 -4.01
CA ALA A 135 -2.29 -13.48 -4.56
C ALA A 135 -1.88 -12.48 -3.47
N TRP A 136 -2.53 -12.51 -2.30
CA TRP A 136 -2.19 -11.64 -1.18
C TRP A 136 -0.85 -11.98 -0.53
N ASP A 137 -0.55 -13.26 -0.36
CA ASP A 137 0.74 -13.70 0.15
C ASP A 137 1.87 -13.23 -0.78
N GLU A 138 1.66 -13.30 -2.10
CA GLU A 138 2.61 -12.80 -3.09
C GLU A 138 2.74 -11.27 -3.12
N ILE A 139 1.63 -10.53 -2.98
CA ILE A 139 1.66 -9.06 -2.87
C ILE A 139 2.40 -8.62 -1.60
N LEU A 140 2.22 -9.32 -0.48
CA LEU A 140 2.91 -9.01 0.77
C LEU A 140 4.40 -9.34 0.70
N ARG A 141 4.75 -10.42 0.00
CA ARG A 141 6.14 -10.83 -0.22
C ARG A 141 6.86 -9.91 -1.19
N GLU A 142 6.21 -9.52 -2.28
CA GLU A 142 6.75 -8.66 -3.32
C GLU A 142 5.84 -7.44 -3.60
N PRO A 143 5.82 -6.42 -2.71
CA PRO A 143 5.00 -5.23 -2.88
C PRO A 143 5.18 -4.49 -4.21
N GLY A 144 6.33 -4.66 -4.87
CA GLY A 144 6.62 -4.07 -6.18
C GLY A 144 5.64 -4.50 -7.28
N VAL A 145 4.93 -5.61 -7.11
CA VAL A 145 3.86 -6.04 -8.02
C VAL A 145 2.73 -5.01 -8.08
N LEU A 146 2.47 -4.28 -7.00
CA LEU A 146 1.45 -3.22 -6.98
C LEU A 146 1.78 -2.05 -7.92
N GLY A 147 3.05 -1.87 -8.28
CA GLY A 147 3.51 -0.83 -9.21
C GLY A 147 3.64 -1.28 -10.67
N MET A 148 3.33 -2.54 -10.99
CA MET A 148 3.35 -3.04 -12.37
C MET A 148 2.28 -2.39 -13.24
N GLU A 149 2.45 -2.41 -14.56
CA GLU A 149 1.36 -2.15 -15.49
C GLU A 149 0.36 -3.32 -15.48
N LEU A 150 -0.83 -3.10 -16.03
CA LEU A 150 -1.79 -4.19 -16.23
C LEU A 150 -1.23 -5.19 -17.25
N ASP A 151 -1.49 -6.48 -17.03
CA ASP A 151 -1.01 -7.60 -17.87
C ASP A 151 0.52 -7.81 -17.84
N GLU A 152 1.27 -6.93 -17.19
CA GLU A 152 2.73 -7.04 -17.10
C GLU A 152 3.12 -8.27 -16.27
N LEU A 153 2.37 -8.58 -15.21
CA LEU A 153 2.63 -9.74 -14.35
C LEU A 153 2.49 -11.05 -15.14
N SER A 154 1.42 -11.15 -15.92
CA SER A 154 1.15 -12.30 -16.80
C SER A 154 2.25 -12.45 -17.83
N ARG A 155 2.67 -11.36 -18.47
CA ARG A 155 3.79 -11.38 -19.41
C ARG A 155 5.08 -11.85 -18.75
N CYS A 156 5.40 -11.35 -17.56
CA CYS A 156 6.58 -11.77 -16.80
C CYS A 156 6.55 -13.26 -16.45
N LEU A 157 5.39 -13.82 -16.14
CA LEU A 157 5.23 -15.22 -15.77
C LEU A 157 5.11 -16.18 -16.97
N GLU A 158 4.66 -15.70 -18.13
CA GLU A 158 4.62 -16.46 -19.39
C GLU A 158 5.97 -16.48 -20.12
N LEU A 159 6.82 -15.46 -19.94
CA LEU A 159 8.12 -15.33 -20.60
C LEU A 159 9.08 -16.52 -20.37
N PRO A 160 9.21 -17.08 -19.15
CA PRO A 160 10.04 -18.26 -18.91
C PRO A 160 9.64 -19.49 -19.73
N TRP A 161 8.35 -19.59 -20.10
CA TRP A 161 7.80 -20.68 -20.91
C TRP A 161 8.00 -20.48 -22.42
N THR A 162 8.04 -19.23 -22.89
CA THR A 162 8.18 -18.89 -24.31
C THR A 162 9.63 -18.70 -24.77
N LEU A 163 10.55 -18.42 -23.85
CA LEU A 163 11.97 -18.27 -24.17
C LEU A 163 12.63 -19.65 -24.39
N LYS A 164 12.94 -19.97 -25.67
CA LYS A 164 13.94 -20.99 -26.07
C LYS A 164 15.35 -20.58 -25.59
N ARG A 165 15.61 -20.54 -24.28
CA ARG A 165 16.97 -20.33 -23.73
C ARG A 165 17.47 -21.57 -22.97
N ARG A 166 18.79 -21.75 -23.02
CA ARG A 166 19.55 -22.89 -22.48
C ARG A 166 19.19 -23.18 -21.01
N GLU A 167 19.04 -24.46 -20.68
CA GLU A 167 18.73 -25.03 -19.35
C GLU A 167 19.43 -24.35 -18.15
N PRO A 168 20.72 -23.93 -18.20
CA PRO A 168 21.40 -23.34 -17.03
C PRO A 168 20.85 -21.97 -16.61
N ILE A 169 20.22 -21.23 -17.53
CA ILE A 169 19.59 -19.93 -17.23
C ILE A 169 18.23 -20.16 -16.58
N LYS A 170 17.50 -21.19 -17.04
CA LYS A 170 16.26 -21.64 -16.40
C LYS A 170 16.53 -22.06 -14.95
N GLU A 171 17.52 -22.93 -14.71
CA GLU A 171 17.88 -23.36 -13.34
C GLU A 171 18.28 -22.21 -12.39
N LYS A 172 18.81 -21.10 -12.92
CA LYS A 172 19.13 -19.92 -12.09
C LYS A 172 17.94 -19.00 -11.82
N ILE A 173 16.91 -19.01 -12.67
CA ILE A 173 15.68 -18.21 -12.51
C ILE A 173 14.66 -18.98 -11.66
N PHE A 174 14.60 -20.31 -11.80
CA PHE A 174 13.61 -21.17 -11.13
C PHE A 174 14.11 -21.78 -9.80
N LYS A 175 14.97 -21.08 -9.05
CA LYS A 175 15.34 -21.53 -7.69
C LYS A 175 14.24 -21.29 -6.65
N GLY A 176 13.26 -20.43 -6.96
CA GLY A 176 12.06 -20.19 -6.15
C GLY A 176 10.79 -20.76 -6.78
N ASP A 177 9.64 -20.50 -6.16
CA ASP A 177 8.31 -20.76 -6.75
C ASP A 177 8.11 -20.00 -8.07
N GLU A 178 7.09 -20.40 -8.84
CA GLU A 178 6.80 -19.86 -10.18
C GLU A 178 6.64 -18.32 -10.17
N PHE A 179 6.07 -17.78 -9.11
CA PHE A 179 5.90 -16.32 -8.94
C PHE A 179 7.26 -15.61 -8.77
N THR A 180 8.12 -16.10 -7.87
CA THR A 180 9.47 -15.55 -7.65
C THR A 180 10.24 -15.52 -8.96
N ALA A 181 10.17 -16.62 -9.70
CA ALA A 181 10.88 -16.78 -10.96
C ALA A 181 10.42 -15.76 -12.02
N GLY A 182 9.11 -15.51 -12.14
CA GLY A 182 8.58 -14.47 -13.03
C GLY A 182 8.91 -13.05 -12.58
N PHE A 183 8.86 -12.77 -11.28
CA PHE A 183 9.20 -11.45 -10.75
C PHE A 183 10.70 -11.14 -10.89
N GLU A 184 11.59 -12.13 -10.72
CA GLU A 184 13.02 -11.98 -11.03
C GLU A 184 13.28 -11.62 -12.50
N VAL A 185 12.45 -12.09 -13.43
CA VAL A 185 12.55 -11.69 -14.84
C VAL A 185 12.24 -10.20 -14.98
N LYS A 186 11.21 -9.68 -14.28
CA LYS A 186 10.88 -8.25 -14.26
C LYS A 186 12.07 -7.41 -13.76
N LEU A 187 12.61 -7.74 -12.58
CA LEU A 187 13.75 -7.02 -12.00
C LEU A 187 14.95 -6.94 -12.95
N ARG A 188 15.15 -7.96 -13.80
CA ARG A 188 16.22 -7.98 -14.80
C ARG A 188 15.88 -7.21 -16.08
N LEU A 189 14.60 -7.12 -16.46
CA LEU A 189 14.16 -6.31 -17.60
C LEU A 189 14.22 -4.82 -17.29
N ASP A 190 13.89 -4.42 -16.05
CA ASP A 190 13.95 -3.03 -15.58
C ASP A 190 15.39 -2.48 -15.45
N CYS A 191 16.40 -3.35 -15.55
CA CYS A 191 17.83 -2.99 -15.48
C CYS A 191 18.47 -2.63 -16.84
N PHE A 192 17.70 -2.62 -17.94
CA PHE A 192 18.17 -2.26 -19.29
C PHE A 192 17.52 -0.97 -19.80
#